data_AF-A0A932LHV6-F1
#
_entry.id   AF-A0A932LHV6-F1
#
_cell.length_a   1.000
_cell.length_b   1.000
_cell.length_c   1.000
_cell.angle_alpha   90.00
_cell.angle_beta   90.00
_cell.angle_gamma   90.00
#
_symmetry.space_group_name_H-M   'P 1'
#
loop_
_entity.id
_entity.type
_entity.pdbx_description
1 polymer ?
#
loop_
_entity_poly.entity_id
_entity_poly.type
_entity_poly.pdbx_seq_one_letter_code
_entity_poly.pdbx_strand_id
1 'polypeptide(L)'
;MTEMTKTIFVAWQDPAQRRFYPVARLALVGEDGGAGWYEFAYIGGAKEASEHGFQPFLAFPSLTEVYRSRELFPLFANRLTSPSRMDYPQYVERLGLDPNVEAPLDILGRSGGLRATDAVELFPMPARDPQIGGYTSYFLVHGIGDLPQVFQQRIVQLRPNEVLLPVFD
;
A
#
# COMPACT_ATOMS: atom_id res chain seq x y z
N MET A 1 -11.99 11.39 19.88
CA MET A 1 -11.30 10.37 19.05
C MET A 1 -10.46 11.14 18.07
N THR A 2 -9.14 10.96 18.05
CA THR A 2 -8.31 11.60 17.02
C THR A 2 -8.64 10.98 15.67
N GLU A 3 -8.93 11.81 14.68
CA GLU A 3 -9.32 11.35 13.35
C GLU A 3 -8.12 10.78 12.59
N MET A 4 -8.34 9.66 11.90
CA MET A 4 -7.36 9.07 10.99
C MET A 4 -7.63 9.65 9.60
N THR A 5 -6.77 10.57 9.14
CA THR A 5 -6.93 11.21 7.83
C THR A 5 -6.50 10.30 6.69
N LYS A 6 -5.55 9.39 6.95
CA LYS A 6 -5.10 8.40 5.96
C LYS A 6 -4.69 7.09 6.62
N THR A 7 -5.06 5.97 6.03
CA THR A 7 -4.66 4.63 6.50
C THR A 7 -4.24 3.74 5.34
N ILE A 8 -3.12 3.04 5.53
CA ILE A 8 -2.70 1.91 4.71
C ILE A 8 -2.54 0.67 5.60
N PHE A 9 -2.78 -0.51 5.02
CA PHE A 9 -2.53 -1.79 5.66
C PHE A 9 -1.15 -2.32 5.28
N VAL A 10 -0.58 -3.07 6.20
CA VAL A 10 0.69 -3.79 6.04
C VAL A 10 0.36 -5.27 5.98
N ALA A 11 0.59 -5.88 4.82
CA ALA A 11 0.43 -7.30 4.58
C ALA A 11 1.78 -7.99 4.70
N TRP A 12 1.80 -9.16 5.32
CA TRP A 12 2.91 -10.10 5.25
C TRP A 12 2.51 -11.27 4.34
N GLN A 13 3.37 -11.61 3.38
CA GLN A 13 3.19 -12.77 2.53
C GLN A 13 3.88 -13.98 3.14
N ASP A 14 3.12 -15.04 3.40
CA ASP A 14 3.66 -16.33 3.80
C ASP A 14 4.61 -16.86 2.71
N PRO A 15 5.90 -17.10 3.02
CA PRO A 15 6.84 -17.57 2.01
C PRO A 15 6.54 -18.99 1.52
N ALA A 16 5.85 -19.81 2.31
CA ALA A 16 5.49 -21.18 1.95
C ALA A 16 4.19 -21.24 1.13
N GLN A 17 3.14 -20.57 1.60
CA GLN A 17 1.81 -20.63 0.97
C GLN A 17 1.54 -19.49 -0.02
N ARG A 18 2.40 -18.47 -0.07
CA ARG A 18 2.25 -17.24 -0.86
C ARG A 18 0.97 -16.43 -0.53
N ARG A 19 0.26 -16.81 0.53
CA ARG A 19 -0.93 -16.12 1.04
C ARG A 19 -0.54 -14.84 1.75
N PHE A 20 -1.30 -13.78 1.52
CA PHE A 20 -1.15 -12.52 2.23
C PHE A 20 -1.99 -12.48 3.50
N TYR A 21 -1.38 -12.02 4.58
CA TYR A 21 -2.02 -11.75 5.85
C TYR A 21 -1.89 -10.25 6.16
N PRO A 22 -2.99 -9.49 6.27
CA PRO A 22 -2.94 -8.14 6.83
C PRO A 22 -2.57 -8.22 8.31
N VAL A 23 -1.34 -7.78 8.65
CA VAL A 23 -0.80 -7.91 10.01
C VAL A 23 -0.82 -6.60 10.79
N ALA A 24 -0.79 -5.45 10.11
CA ALA A 24 -0.78 -4.16 10.77
C ALA A 24 -1.43 -3.05 9.94
N ARG A 25 -1.58 -1.88 10.55
CA ARG A 25 -1.92 -0.62 9.88
C ARG A 25 -0.85 0.43 10.14
N LEU A 26 -0.66 1.30 9.15
CA LEU A 26 0.03 2.57 9.30
C LEU A 26 -0.98 3.68 8.96
N ALA A 27 -1.18 4.60 9.89
CA ALA A 27 -2.11 5.71 9.72
C ALA A 27 -1.42 7.06 9.94
N LEU A 28 -1.88 8.08 9.22
CA LEU A 28 -1.66 9.47 9.58
C LEU A 28 -2.85 9.91 10.44
N VAL A 29 -2.55 10.44 11.62
CA VAL A 29 -3.51 10.82 12.65
C VAL A 29 -3.35 12.30 12.97
N GLY A 30 -4.42 13.08 12.89
CA GLY A 30 -4.38 14.52 13.13
C GLY A 30 -5.55 15.25 12.49
N GLU A 31 -5.69 16.53 12.83
CA GLU A 31 -6.70 17.41 12.24
C GLU A 31 -6.17 18.03 10.94
N ASP A 32 -7.06 18.29 9.98
CA ASP A 32 -6.74 19.05 8.78
C ASP A 32 -6.13 20.42 9.17
N GLY A 33 -4.89 20.67 8.73
CA GLY A 33 -4.15 21.91 9.03
C GLY A 33 -3.28 21.89 10.29
N GLY A 34 -3.24 20.78 11.04
CA GLY A 34 -2.30 20.55 12.14
C GLY A 34 -1.12 19.65 11.77
N ALA A 35 -0.04 19.68 12.57
CA ALA A 35 1.04 18.72 12.43
C ALA A 35 0.60 17.34 12.97
N GLY A 36 0.26 16.42 12.06
CA GLY A 36 -0.17 15.06 12.38
C GLY A 36 0.95 14.15 12.92
N TRP A 37 0.58 12.90 13.20
CA TRP A 37 1.47 11.84 13.65
C TRP A 37 1.25 10.57 12.84
N TYR A 38 2.33 9.87 12.54
CA TYR A 38 2.25 8.50 12.06
C TYR A 38 1.98 7.55 13.22
N GLU A 39 1.00 6.68 13.05
CA GLU A 39 0.62 5.65 14.01
C GLU A 39 0.74 4.28 13.36
N PHE A 40 1.58 3.41 13.91
CA PHE A 40 1.69 2.01 13.54
C PHE A 40 1.11 1.13 14.65
N ALA A 41 0.26 0.19 14.28
CA ALA A 41 -0.30 -0.80 15.21
C ALA A 41 -0.57 -2.11 14.49
N TYR A 42 -0.28 -3.22 15.15
CA TYR A 42 -0.73 -4.53 14.68
C TYR A 42 -2.26 -4.64 14.76
N ILE A 43 -2.81 -5.46 13.88
CA ILE A 43 -4.23 -5.79 13.86
C ILE A 43 -4.41 -7.29 14.13
N GLY A 44 -5.66 -7.75 14.29
CA GLY A 44 -5.95 -9.14 14.64
C GLY A 44 -5.32 -10.17 13.70
N GLY A 45 -5.14 -9.83 12.41
CA GLY A 45 -4.49 -10.71 11.44
C GLY A 45 -3.02 -11.03 11.72
N ALA A 46 -2.32 -10.23 12.55
CA ALA A 46 -0.98 -10.60 13.02
C ALA A 46 -0.98 -11.89 13.84
N LYS A 47 -2.04 -12.13 14.63
CA LYS A 47 -2.17 -13.34 15.45
C LYS A 47 -2.35 -14.58 14.57
N GLU A 48 -3.23 -14.50 13.57
CA GLU A 48 -3.41 -15.56 12.57
C GLU A 48 -2.08 -15.81 11.83
N ALA A 49 -1.44 -14.74 11.34
CA ALA A 49 -0.17 -14.86 10.63
C ALA A 49 0.95 -15.52 11.48
N SER A 50 0.96 -15.32 12.81
CA SER A 50 1.95 -15.94 13.69
C SER A 50 1.82 -17.47 13.75
N GLU A 51 0.62 -18.02 13.53
CA GLU A 51 0.41 -19.46 13.38
C GLU A 51 1.08 -20.00 12.10
N HIS A 52 1.34 -19.11 11.13
CA HIS A 52 2.05 -19.38 9.87
C HIS A 52 3.51 -18.91 9.88
N GLY A 53 4.04 -18.49 11.03
CA GLY A 53 5.46 -18.13 11.17
C GLY A 53 5.77 -16.63 11.08
N PHE A 54 4.76 -15.76 10.99
CA PHE A 54 4.97 -14.32 11.12
C PHE A 54 5.55 -13.96 12.49
N GLN A 55 6.57 -13.10 12.50
CA GLN A 55 7.15 -12.51 13.70
C GLN A 55 6.95 -10.99 13.66
N PRO A 56 6.76 -10.32 14.82
CA PRO A 56 6.73 -8.87 14.88
C PRO A 56 7.97 -8.26 14.21
N PHE A 57 7.78 -7.15 13.49
CA PHE A 57 8.88 -6.39 12.92
C PHE A 57 9.83 -5.92 14.02
N LEU A 58 11.15 -5.96 13.77
CA LEU A 58 12.17 -5.59 14.75
C LEU A 58 11.98 -4.17 15.32
N ALA A 59 11.50 -3.24 14.50
CA ALA A 59 11.22 -1.86 14.93
C ALA A 59 9.97 -1.75 15.82
N PHE A 60 9.11 -2.77 15.84
CA PHE A 60 7.81 -2.82 16.49
C PHE A 60 7.61 -4.18 17.20
N PRO A 61 8.35 -4.46 18.28
CA PRO A 61 8.41 -5.80 18.86
C PRO A 61 7.13 -6.24 19.58
N SER A 62 6.27 -5.31 20.02
CA SER A 62 5.04 -5.62 20.74
C SER A 62 3.82 -5.61 19.81
N LEU A 63 3.06 -6.71 19.82
CA LEU A 63 1.80 -6.83 19.07
C LEU A 63 0.64 -6.01 19.65
N THR A 64 0.77 -5.53 20.89
CA THR A 64 -0.31 -4.81 21.59
C THR A 64 -0.05 -3.32 21.73
N GLU A 65 1.16 -2.86 21.39
CA GLU A 65 1.52 -1.46 21.46
C GLU A 65 1.08 -0.68 20.22
N VAL A 66 0.84 0.62 20.44
CA VAL A 66 0.61 1.60 19.40
C VAL A 66 1.83 2.50 19.33
N TYR A 67 2.54 2.43 18.21
CA TYR A 67 3.76 3.19 17.97
C TYR A 67 3.41 4.51 17.31
N ARG A 68 3.96 5.62 17.79
CA ARG A 68 3.70 6.96 17.25
C ARG A 68 4.98 7.71 16.94
N SER A 69 4.97 8.49 15.87
CA SER A 69 6.11 9.32 15.44
C SER A 69 5.64 10.56 14.66
N ARG A 70 6.38 11.67 14.77
CA ARG A 70 6.17 12.85 13.89
C ARG A 70 6.65 12.58 12.47
N GLU A 71 7.66 11.74 12.34
CA GLU A 71 8.27 11.36 11.07
C GLU A 71 7.83 9.95 10.68
N LEU A 72 7.79 9.69 9.37
CA LEU A 72 7.47 8.36 8.87
C LEU A 72 8.53 7.36 9.36
N PHE A 73 8.11 6.25 9.96
CA PHE A 73 9.06 5.27 10.50
C PHE A 73 10.02 4.78 9.42
N PRO A 74 11.32 4.58 9.74
CA PRO A 74 12.32 4.13 8.75
C PRO A 74 11.93 2.87 7.99
N LEU A 75 11.20 1.94 8.62
CA LEU A 75 10.67 0.76 7.96
C LEU A 75 9.84 1.13 6.72
N PHE A 76 9.00 2.17 6.80
CA PHE A 76 8.16 2.62 5.69
C PHE A 76 8.85 3.67 4.82
N ALA A 77 9.61 4.60 5.41
CA ALA A 77 10.31 5.64 4.66
C ALA A 77 11.29 5.04 3.64
N ASN A 78 11.97 3.95 3.98
CA ASN A 78 12.86 3.26 3.07
C ASN A 78 12.12 2.66 1.85
N ARG A 79 10.81 2.46 1.89
CA ARG A 79 10.04 1.94 0.74
C ARG A 79 9.64 3.02 -0.26
N LEU A 80 9.85 4.30 0.06
CA LEU A 80 9.57 5.39 -0.85
C LEU A 80 10.68 5.55 -1.89
N THR A 81 10.27 5.86 -3.12
CA THR A 81 11.19 6.35 -4.14
C THR A 81 11.69 7.74 -3.73
N SER A 82 13.01 7.97 -3.84
CA SER A 82 13.61 9.27 -3.48
C SER A 82 13.01 10.41 -4.33
N PRO A 83 12.55 11.51 -3.71
CA PRO A 83 12.10 12.71 -4.42
C PRO A 83 13.20 13.38 -5.26
N SER A 84 14.48 13.12 -4.95
CA SER A 84 15.63 13.67 -5.69
C SER A 84 15.85 13.03 -7.08
N ARG A 85 15.15 11.95 -7.40
CA ARG A 85 15.26 11.30 -8.71
C ARG A 85 14.65 12.18 -9.79
N MET A 86 15.33 12.29 -10.93
CA MET A 86 14.86 13.05 -12.08
C MET A 86 13.48 12.59 -12.58
N ASP A 87 13.20 11.28 -12.48
CA ASP A 87 11.95 10.66 -12.93
C ASP A 87 10.86 10.58 -11.85
N TYR A 88 11.07 11.23 -10.70
CA TYR A 88 10.12 11.18 -9.58
C TYR A 88 8.72 11.72 -9.95
N PRO A 89 8.57 12.87 -10.65
CA PRO A 89 7.25 13.35 -11.02
C PRO A 89 6.48 12.35 -11.88
N GLN A 90 7.11 11.78 -12.91
CA GLN A 90 6.46 10.78 -13.77
C GLN A 90 6.16 9.47 -13.03
N TYR A 91 6.96 9.12 -12.01
CA TYR A 91 6.66 8.00 -11.13
C TYR A 91 5.39 8.25 -10.32
N VAL A 92 5.25 9.42 -9.69
CA VAL A 92 4.06 9.77 -8.87
C VAL A 92 2.81 9.87 -9.75
N GLU A 93 2.91 10.45 -10.95
CA GLU A 93 1.81 10.52 -11.91
C GLU A 93 1.34 9.13 -12.37
N ARG A 94 2.26 8.17 -12.56
CA ARG A 94 1.92 6.78 -12.90
C ARG A 94 1.19 6.06 -11.77
N LEU A 95 1.38 6.50 -10.53
CA LEU A 95 0.55 6.06 -9.41
C LEU A 95 -0.81 6.76 -9.39
N GLY A 96 -1.09 7.71 -10.29
CA GLY A 96 -2.32 8.50 -10.34
C GLY A 96 -2.40 9.60 -9.27
N LEU A 97 -1.25 10.07 -8.78
CA LEU A 97 -1.11 11.08 -7.74
C LEU A 97 -0.58 12.40 -8.32
N ASP A 98 -0.82 13.51 -7.62
CA ASP A 98 -0.25 14.81 -7.96
C ASP A 98 1.20 14.89 -7.43
N PRO A 99 2.22 15.04 -8.29
CA PRO A 99 3.62 15.14 -7.85
C PRO A 99 3.93 16.38 -7.02
N ASN A 100 3.03 17.37 -6.98
CA ASN A 100 3.19 18.60 -6.17
C ASN A 100 2.61 18.45 -4.76
N VAL A 101 1.97 17.32 -4.44
CA VAL A 101 1.38 17.05 -3.13
C VAL A 101 2.22 16.02 -2.40
N GLU A 102 2.74 16.38 -1.22
CA GLU A 102 3.44 15.42 -0.37
C GLU A 102 2.44 14.42 0.25
N ALA A 103 2.44 13.19 -0.28
CA ALA A 103 1.50 12.16 0.13
C ALA A 103 2.19 10.79 0.29
N PRO A 104 3.08 10.62 1.30
CA PRO A 104 3.89 9.42 1.44
C PRO A 104 3.05 8.15 1.63
N LEU A 105 1.95 8.19 2.40
CA LEU A 105 1.06 7.03 2.57
C LEU A 105 0.32 6.68 1.27
N ASP A 106 -0.06 7.67 0.47
CA ASP A 106 -0.64 7.42 -0.85
C ASP A 106 0.36 6.74 -1.79
N ILE A 107 1.59 7.25 -1.85
CA ILE A 107 2.65 6.64 -2.67
C ILE A 107 2.91 5.21 -2.21
N LEU A 108 3.04 4.97 -0.91
CA LEU A 108 3.24 3.62 -0.37
C LEU A 108 2.08 2.69 -0.71
N GLY A 109 0.84 3.13 -0.48
CA GLY A 109 -0.35 2.32 -0.74
C GLY A 109 -0.53 1.99 -2.22
N ARG A 110 -0.27 2.94 -3.13
CA ARG A 110 -0.45 2.72 -4.58
C ARG A 110 0.70 1.96 -5.24
N SER A 111 1.91 2.06 -4.69
CA SER A 111 3.08 1.34 -5.21
C SER A 111 3.25 -0.07 -4.62
N GLY A 112 2.45 -0.44 -3.62
CA GLY A 112 2.63 -1.68 -2.88
C GLY A 112 3.75 -1.63 -1.83
N GLY A 113 4.57 -0.56 -1.81
CA GLY A 113 5.76 -0.47 -0.95
C GLY A 113 6.72 -1.67 -1.10
N LEU A 114 6.69 -2.32 -2.26
CA LEU A 114 7.35 -3.60 -2.49
C LEU A 114 8.87 -3.49 -2.38
N ARG A 115 9.49 -4.48 -1.75
CA ARG A 115 10.94 -4.67 -1.76
C ARG A 115 11.28 -6.11 -2.07
N ALA A 116 12.32 -6.32 -2.87
CA ALA A 116 12.82 -7.66 -3.18
C ALA A 116 13.40 -8.40 -1.96
N THR A 117 13.69 -7.67 -0.88
CA THR A 117 14.39 -8.17 0.30
C THR A 117 13.47 -8.63 1.43
N ASP A 118 12.16 -8.43 1.31
CA ASP A 118 11.20 -8.86 2.33
C ASP A 118 9.85 -9.28 1.72
N ALA A 119 8.99 -9.82 2.58
CA ALA A 119 7.68 -10.34 2.21
C ALA A 119 6.56 -9.37 2.62
N VAL A 120 6.80 -8.06 2.57
CA VAL A 120 5.83 -7.05 2.98
C VAL A 120 5.23 -6.34 1.77
N GLU A 121 3.91 -6.19 1.77
CA GLU A 121 3.17 -5.40 0.80
C GLU A 121 2.25 -4.42 1.52
N LEU A 122 2.08 -3.23 0.95
CA LEU A 122 1.28 -2.15 1.49
C LEU A 122 0.10 -1.87 0.57
N PHE A 123 -1.09 -1.71 1.12
CA PHE A 123 -2.26 -1.39 0.31
C PHE A 123 -3.17 -0.37 1.04
N PRO A 124 -3.88 0.50 0.30
CA PRO A 124 -4.74 1.50 0.91
C PRO A 124 -5.91 0.84 1.64
N MET A 125 -6.38 1.49 2.71
CA MET A 125 -7.67 1.11 3.29
C MET A 125 -8.76 1.28 2.22
N PRO A 126 -9.56 0.24 1.93
CA PRO A 126 -10.65 0.35 0.97
C PRO A 126 -11.62 1.45 1.38
N ALA A 127 -11.78 2.45 0.52
CA ALA A 127 -12.73 3.54 0.72
C ALA A 127 -13.95 3.32 -0.18
N ARG A 128 -15.14 3.49 0.41
CA ARG A 128 -16.37 3.52 -0.38
C ARG A 128 -16.40 4.83 -1.15
N ASP A 129 -16.60 4.72 -2.45
CA ASP A 129 -16.82 5.87 -3.32
C ASP A 129 -18.31 6.27 -3.22
N PRO A 130 -18.61 7.46 -2.67
CA PRO A 130 -19.99 7.91 -2.46
C PRO A 130 -20.71 8.24 -3.76
N GLN A 131 -20.01 8.49 -4.86
CA GLN A 131 -20.59 8.86 -6.15
C GLN A 131 -21.05 7.62 -6.93
N ILE A 132 -20.25 6.55 -6.91
CA ILE A 132 -20.57 5.31 -7.64
C ILE A 132 -21.26 4.25 -6.76
N GLY A 133 -21.27 4.45 -5.44
CA GLY A 133 -21.88 3.53 -4.47
C GLY A 133 -21.10 2.23 -4.21
N GLY A 134 -19.87 2.13 -4.73
CA GLY A 134 -18.98 0.96 -4.67
C GLY A 134 -17.63 1.26 -4.01
N TYR A 135 -16.62 0.43 -4.26
CA TYR A 135 -15.24 0.65 -3.82
C TYR A 135 -14.35 0.99 -5.01
N THR A 136 -13.42 1.93 -4.81
CA THR A 136 -12.40 2.26 -5.80
C THR A 136 -11.05 1.80 -5.27
N SER A 137 -10.31 1.05 -6.09
CA SER A 137 -8.96 0.59 -5.76
C SER A 137 -8.00 0.95 -6.89
N TYR A 138 -6.75 1.19 -6.53
CA TYR A 138 -5.64 1.46 -7.44
C TYR A 138 -4.61 0.35 -7.27
N PHE A 139 -4.20 -0.26 -8.37
CA PHE A 139 -3.17 -1.29 -8.37
C PHE A 139 -2.35 -1.21 -9.65
N LEU A 140 -1.08 -1.59 -9.55
CA LEU A 140 -0.23 -1.78 -10.71
C LEU A 140 -0.50 -3.17 -11.29
N VAL A 141 -0.62 -3.25 -12.62
CA VAL A 141 -0.76 -4.54 -13.30
C VAL A 141 0.62 -5.20 -13.40
N HIS A 142 0.72 -6.41 -12.87
CA HIS A 142 1.93 -7.24 -12.92
C HIS A 142 1.77 -8.41 -13.90
N GLY A 143 2.85 -9.11 -14.22
CA GLY A 143 2.80 -10.34 -15.03
C GLY A 143 2.49 -10.14 -16.52
N ILE A 144 2.42 -8.89 -17.01
CA ILE A 144 2.12 -8.60 -18.43
C ILE A 144 3.13 -9.29 -19.36
N GLY A 145 4.40 -9.34 -18.96
CA GLY A 145 5.46 -9.99 -19.74
C GLY A 145 5.27 -11.49 -19.94
N ASP A 146 4.55 -12.16 -19.04
CA ASP A 146 4.29 -13.61 -19.10
C ASP A 146 3.06 -13.95 -19.93
N LEU A 147 2.24 -12.95 -20.30
CA LEU A 147 1.03 -13.14 -21.08
C LEU A 147 1.36 -13.41 -22.57
N PRO A 148 0.55 -14.21 -23.29
CA PRO A 148 0.63 -14.32 -24.74
C PRO A 148 0.62 -12.96 -25.46
N GLN A 149 1.35 -12.85 -26.57
CA GLN A 149 1.57 -11.58 -27.27
C GLN A 149 0.27 -10.85 -27.66
N VAL A 150 -0.79 -11.60 -27.98
CA VAL A 150 -2.12 -11.02 -28.29
C VAL A 150 -2.70 -10.21 -27.12
N PHE A 151 -2.50 -10.67 -25.88
CA PHE A 151 -2.95 -9.93 -24.70
C PHE A 151 -2.06 -8.72 -24.42
N GLN A 152 -0.75 -8.85 -24.60
CA GLN A 152 0.17 -7.71 -24.48
C GLN A 152 -0.19 -6.58 -25.45
N GLN A 153 -0.44 -6.92 -26.72
CA GLN A 153 -0.88 -5.97 -27.75
C GLN A 153 -2.22 -5.32 -27.38
N ARG A 154 -3.15 -6.10 -26.82
CA ARG A 154 -4.44 -5.58 -26.37
C ARG A 154 -4.30 -4.59 -25.21
N ILE A 155 -3.43 -4.88 -24.24
CA ILE A 155 -3.19 -4.03 -23.07
C ILE A 155 -2.67 -2.64 -23.50
N VAL A 156 -1.78 -2.58 -24.49
CA VAL A 156 -1.23 -1.30 -25.01
C VAL A 156 -2.31 -0.43 -25.67
N GLN A 157 -3.44 -1.01 -26.08
CA GLN A 157 -4.55 -0.30 -26.73
C GLN A 157 -5.67 0.11 -25.76
N LEU A 158 -5.53 -0.18 -24.46
CA LEU A 158 -6.54 0.17 -23.47
C LEU A 158 -6.78 1.68 -23.41
N ARG A 159 -8.05 2.06 -23.31
CA ARG A 159 -8.46 3.47 -23.16
C ARG A 159 -8.96 3.74 -21.74
N PRO A 160 -8.84 4.98 -21.24
CA PRO A 160 -9.50 5.38 -20.01
C PRO A 160 -11.00 5.03 -20.04
N ASN A 161 -11.52 4.52 -18.93
CA ASN A 161 -12.91 4.08 -18.76
C ASN A 161 -13.34 2.84 -19.56
N GLU A 162 -12.39 2.14 -20.19
CA GLU A 162 -12.68 0.85 -20.79
C GLU A 162 -13.02 -0.19 -19.71
N VAL A 163 -14.14 -0.90 -19.88
CA VAL A 163 -14.60 -1.90 -18.93
C VAL A 163 -13.80 -3.18 -19.10
N LEU A 164 -13.14 -3.60 -18.02
CA LEU A 164 -12.44 -4.87 -17.92
C LEU A 164 -13.24 -5.82 -17.03
N LEU A 165 -13.25 -7.10 -17.40
CA LEU A 165 -13.88 -8.14 -16.60
C LEU A 165 -12.80 -8.99 -15.94
N PRO A 166 -12.94 -9.33 -14.65
CA PRO A 166 -12.07 -10.31 -14.03
C PRO A 166 -12.25 -11.65 -14.75
N VAL A 167 -11.12 -12.27 -15.09
CA VAL A 167 -11.10 -13.66 -15.53
C VAL A 167 -10.79 -14.46 -14.27
N PHE A 168 -11.78 -15.22 -13.80
CA PHE A 168 -11.58 -16.19 -12.74
C PHE A 168 -11.15 -17.50 -13.41
N ASP A 169 -9.96 -17.96 -13.06
CA ASP A 169 -9.43 -19.28 -13.36
C ASP A 169 -9.99 -20.37 -12.43
#